data_AF-A0A7C9E5I1-F1
#
_entry.id   AF-A0A7C9E5I1-F1
#
_cell.length_a   1.000
_cell.length_b   1.000
_cell.length_c   1.000
_cell.angle_alpha   90.00
_cell.angle_beta   90.00
_cell.angle_gamma   90.00
#
_symmetry.space_group_name_H-M   'P 1'
#
loop_
_entity.id
_entity.type
_entity.pdbx_description
1 polymer ?
#
loop_
_entity_poly.entity_id
_entity_poly.type
_entity_poly.pdbx_seq_one_letter_code
_entity_poly.pdbx_strand_id
1 'polypeptide(L)'
;IIWAGYPGQAGGQAIADVLFGTTNPGGKLPMTWYPQEYLNNLPMTNMAMRSGAGYPGRTYRFYQGPVVYPFGHGLSYTHFTHTIVQAPMEVVVPLAGHRRSNA
;
A
#
# COMPACT_ATOMS: atom_id res chain seq x y z
N ILE A 1 -9.74 15.18 2.41
CA ILE A 1 -8.62 15.22 1.43
C ILE A 1 -8.90 14.16 0.38
N ILE A 2 -8.76 14.49 -0.91
CA ILE A 2 -8.94 13.54 -2.02
C ILE A 2 -7.63 13.48 -2.79
N TRP A 3 -7.17 12.27 -3.11
CA TRP A 3 -6.10 12.05 -4.07
C TRP A 3 -6.69 11.54 -5.38
N ALA A 4 -6.60 12.33 -6.45
CA ALA A 4 -7.19 12.03 -7.75
C ALA A 4 -6.18 11.52 -8.80
N GLY A 5 -4.88 11.50 -8.48
CA GLY A 5 -3.83 11.11 -9.41
C GLY A 5 -3.92 11.85 -10.75
N TYR A 6 -3.98 11.10 -11.85
CA TYR A 6 -4.22 11.61 -13.20
C TYR A 6 -5.56 11.07 -13.72
N PRO A 7 -6.68 11.80 -13.53
CA PRO A 7 -8.02 11.25 -13.67
C PRO A 7 -8.56 11.21 -15.12
N GLY A 8 -7.74 11.54 -16.12
CA GLY A 8 -8.11 11.48 -17.54
C GLY A 8 -9.18 12.51 -17.97
N GLN A 9 -9.73 12.32 -19.17
CA GLN A 9 -10.61 13.28 -19.83
C GLN A 9 -11.93 13.56 -19.09
N ALA A 10 -12.46 12.58 -18.37
CA ALA A 10 -13.68 12.70 -17.57
C ALA A 10 -13.38 13.00 -16.08
N GLY A 11 -12.13 13.32 -15.75
CA GLY A 11 -11.67 13.43 -14.37
C GLY A 11 -12.36 14.53 -13.56
N GLY A 12 -12.67 15.66 -14.19
CA GLY A 12 -13.40 16.75 -13.53
C GLY A 12 -14.79 16.32 -13.06
N GLN A 13 -15.54 15.64 -13.94
CA GLN A 13 -16.85 15.09 -13.59
C GLN A 13 -16.74 14.03 -12.49
N ALA A 14 -15.79 13.10 -12.63
CA ALA A 14 -15.60 12.04 -11.64
C ALA A 14 -15.27 12.59 -10.23
N ILE A 15 -14.47 13.66 -10.14
CA ILE A 15 -14.18 14.33 -8.87
C ILE A 15 -15.44 15.02 -8.31
N ALA A 16 -16.22 15.69 -9.16
CA ALA A 16 -17.46 16.34 -8.74
C ALA A 16 -18.49 15.33 -8.21
N ASP A 17 -18.68 14.21 -8.92
CA ASP A 17 -19.60 13.14 -8.51
C ASP A 17 -19.24 12.55 -7.15
N VAL A 18 -17.94 12.44 -6.84
CA VAL A 18 -17.48 12.04 -5.51
C VAL A 18 -17.79 13.15 -4.50
N LEU A 19 -17.36 14.40 -4.75
CA LEU A 19 -17.52 15.52 -3.82
C LEU A 19 -18.98 15.78 -3.43
N PHE A 20 -19.91 15.64 -4.37
CA PHE A 20 -21.34 15.85 -4.14
C PHE A 20 -22.09 14.59 -3.72
N GLY A 21 -21.38 13.47 -3.51
CA GLY A 21 -21.96 12.23 -3.00
C GLY A 21 -22.79 11.44 -4.02
N THR A 22 -22.77 11.83 -5.30
CA THR A 22 -23.35 11.06 -6.41
C THR A 22 -22.71 9.68 -6.51
N THR A 23 -21.41 9.59 -6.21
CA THR A 23 -20.66 8.33 -6.13
C THR A 23 -19.93 8.19 -4.79
N ASN A 24 -20.05 7.02 -4.16
CA ASN A 24 -19.29 6.70 -2.95
C ASN A 24 -17.84 6.32 -3.31
N PRO A 25 -16.81 7.00 -2.75
CA PRO A 25 -15.43 6.64 -3.01
C PRO A 25 -15.07 5.27 -2.43
N GLY A 26 -14.47 4.41 -3.26
CA GLY A 26 -13.97 3.09 -2.87
C GLY A 26 -12.47 2.90 -3.10
N GLY A 27 -11.79 3.88 -3.70
CA GLY A 27 -10.37 3.79 -4.05
C GLY A 27 -9.45 3.63 -2.84
N LYS A 28 -8.40 2.82 -2.99
CA LYS A 28 -7.35 2.59 -1.99
C LYS A 28 -5.99 3.01 -2.57
N LEU A 29 -5.12 3.58 -1.72
CA LEU A 29 -3.80 4.05 -2.16
C LEU A 29 -2.93 2.90 -2.66
N PRO A 30 -2.38 2.97 -3.89
CA PRO A 30 -1.48 1.94 -4.42
C PRO A 30 -0.02 2.14 -3.96
N MET A 31 0.28 3.20 -3.20
CA MET A 31 1.59 3.50 -2.63
C MET A 31 1.49 4.02 -1.20
N THR A 32 2.55 3.85 -0.44
CA THR A 32 2.72 4.48 0.88
C THR A 32 3.14 5.94 0.71
N TRP A 33 2.52 6.85 1.44
CA TRP A 33 3.00 8.23 1.58
C TRP A 33 3.94 8.32 2.77
N TYR A 34 5.20 8.62 2.46
CA TYR A 34 6.27 8.71 3.44
C TYR A 34 6.41 10.13 3.98
N PRO A 35 6.86 10.30 5.23
CA PRO A 35 7.24 11.61 5.74
C PRO A 35 8.56 12.05 5.08
N GLN A 36 8.86 13.35 5.10
CA GLN A 36 10.01 13.90 4.38
C GLN A 36 11.35 13.28 4.84
N GLU A 37 11.48 12.96 6.12
CA GLU A 37 12.69 12.41 6.73
C GLU A 37 13.06 11.03 6.17
N TYR A 38 12.13 10.32 5.53
CA TYR A 38 12.40 9.07 4.83
C TYR A 38 13.48 9.24 3.75
N LEU A 39 13.53 10.41 3.10
CA LEU A 39 14.51 10.69 2.05
C LEU A 39 15.93 10.90 2.59
N ASN A 40 16.10 11.21 3.88
CA ASN A 40 17.41 11.48 4.48
C ASN A 40 18.33 10.25 4.45
N ASN A 41 17.74 9.05 4.57
CA ASN A 41 18.47 7.78 4.67
C ASN A 41 18.17 6.84 3.49
N LEU A 42 17.61 7.36 2.40
CA LEU A 42 17.18 6.56 1.25
C LEU A 42 17.75 7.11 -0.07
N PRO A 43 18.97 6.70 -0.46
CA PRO A 43 19.50 7.02 -1.77
C PRO A 43 18.58 6.49 -2.87
N MET A 44 18.09 7.38 -3.76
CA MET A 44 17.17 7.00 -4.85
C MET A 44 17.77 5.98 -5.82
N THR A 45 19.10 5.93 -5.91
CA THR A 45 19.87 4.98 -6.72
C THR A 45 20.01 3.59 -6.08
N ASN A 46 19.80 3.45 -4.77
CA ASN A 46 19.92 2.17 -4.07
C ASN A 46 18.63 1.35 -4.22
N MET A 47 18.70 0.25 -4.98
CA MET A 47 17.56 -0.62 -5.27
C MET A 47 17.30 -1.72 -4.23
N ALA A 48 18.02 -1.73 -3.10
CA ALA A 48 17.75 -2.65 -2.00
C ALA A 48 16.32 -2.44 -1.47
N MET A 49 15.59 -3.54 -1.24
CA MET A 49 14.21 -3.46 -0.75
C MET A 49 14.12 -3.55 0.77
N ARG A 50 14.92 -4.43 1.38
CA ARG A 50 14.91 -4.72 2.81
C ARG A 50 15.59 -3.61 3.60
N SER A 51 15.12 -3.34 4.81
CA SER A 51 15.79 -2.47 5.76
C SER A 51 17.13 -3.06 6.21
N GLY A 52 18.03 -2.17 6.66
CA GLY A 52 19.38 -2.52 7.11
C GLY A 52 20.00 -1.39 7.92
N ALA A 53 21.28 -1.51 8.28
CA ALA A 53 21.99 -0.49 9.04
C ALA A 53 21.99 0.85 8.29
N GLY A 54 21.32 1.86 8.84
CA GLY A 54 21.18 3.18 8.21
C GLY A 54 20.29 3.22 6.97
N TYR A 55 19.57 2.13 6.65
CA TYR A 55 18.68 2.06 5.48
C TYR A 55 17.25 1.69 5.89
N PRO A 56 16.25 2.53 5.61
CA PRO A 56 14.91 2.35 6.17
C PRO A 56 14.10 1.21 5.53
N GLY A 57 14.53 0.68 4.38
CA GLY A 57 13.74 -0.25 3.57
C GLY A 57 12.72 0.48 2.68
N ARG A 58 12.24 -0.20 1.63
CA ARG A 58 11.30 0.35 0.64
C ARG A 58 9.93 -0.33 0.70
N THR A 59 8.91 0.38 0.22
CA THR A 59 7.51 -0.10 0.11
C THR A 59 6.86 -0.37 1.47
N TYR A 60 5.56 -0.64 1.47
CA TYR A 60 4.83 -1.02 2.69
C TYR A 60 5.34 -2.32 3.34
N ARG A 61 6.00 -3.20 2.56
CA ARG A 61 6.40 -4.53 3.01
C ARG A 61 7.67 -4.52 3.87
N PHE A 62 8.62 -3.63 3.57
CA PHE A 62 9.94 -3.65 4.20
C PHE A 62 10.27 -2.38 4.98
N TYR A 63 9.55 -1.29 4.74
CA TYR A 63 9.68 -0.08 5.54
C TYR A 63 9.03 -0.27 6.91
N GLN A 64 9.75 0.07 7.98
CA GLN A 64 9.30 -0.12 9.37
C GLN A 64 9.14 1.21 10.12
N GLY A 65 9.31 2.35 9.42
CA GLY A 65 9.19 3.68 10.02
C GLY A 65 7.76 4.25 9.95
N PRO A 66 7.59 5.51 10.41
CA PRO A 66 6.30 6.19 10.38
C PRO A 66 5.83 6.49 8.95
N VAL A 67 4.52 6.43 8.73
CA VAL A 67 3.89 6.73 7.43
C VAL A 67 2.83 7.82 7.61
N VAL A 68 2.66 8.68 6.61
CA VAL A 68 1.60 9.70 6.59
C VAL A 68 0.27 9.04 6.19
N TYR A 69 0.29 8.27 5.10
CA TYR A 69 -0.81 7.39 4.70
C TYR A 69 -0.24 6.04 4.25
N PRO A 70 -0.69 4.90 4.82
CA PRO A 70 -0.20 3.59 4.44
C PRO A 70 -0.72 3.15 3.06
N PHE A 71 -0.01 2.22 2.44
CA PHE A 71 -0.53 1.44 1.31
C PHE A 71 -1.88 0.82 1.67
N GLY A 72 -2.82 0.82 0.73
CA GLY A 72 -4.18 0.30 0.93
C GLY A 72 -5.11 1.22 1.73
N HIS A 73 -4.65 2.39 2.17
CA HIS A 73 -5.50 3.36 2.84
C HIS A 73 -6.56 3.92 1.89
N GLY A 74 -7.79 4.06 2.37
CA GLY A 74 -8.86 4.72 1.64
C GLY A 74 -10.17 4.64 2.42
N LEU A 75 -10.94 5.72 2.39
CA LEU A 75 -12.19 5.87 3.12
C LEU A 75 -13.38 5.70 2.18
N SER A 76 -14.57 5.58 2.77
CA SER A 76 -15.86 5.53 2.09
C SER A 76 -16.85 6.43 2.83
N TYR A 77 -17.95 6.80 2.19
CA TYR A 77 -19.06 7.53 2.84
C TYR A 77 -19.92 6.67 3.75
N THR A 78 -19.61 5.38 3.89
CA THR A 78 -20.28 4.48 4.82
C THR A 78 -19.27 3.58 5.55
N HIS A 79 -19.78 2.85 6.55
CA HIS A 79 -19.01 1.89 7.34
C HIS A 79 -19.32 0.47 6.89
N PHE A 80 -18.28 -0.36 6.78
CA PHE A 80 -18.39 -1.77 6.44
C PHE A 80 -17.84 -2.63 7.57
N THR A 81 -18.53 -3.72 7.88
CA THR A 81 -18.07 -4.76 8.80
C THR A 81 -17.86 -6.04 8.01
N HIS A 82 -16.63 -6.56 8.02
CA HIS A 82 -16.28 -7.81 7.35
C HIS A 82 -16.11 -8.93 8.38
N THR A 83 -16.73 -10.08 8.14
CA THR A 83 -16.61 -11.27 8.98
C THR A 83 -16.16 -12.46 8.13
N ILE A 84 -15.31 -13.30 8.70
CA ILE A 84 -14.89 -14.56 8.07
C ILE A 84 -15.96 -15.59 8.40
N VAL A 85 -16.69 -16.06 7.39
CA VAL A 85 -17.76 -17.06 7.58
C VAL A 85 -17.18 -18.45 7.86
N GLN A 86 -16.09 -18.79 7.17
CA GLN A 86 -15.40 -20.06 7.35
C GLN A 86 -13.92 -19.86 7.03
N ALA A 87 -13.05 -20.13 8.01
CA ALA A 87 -11.62 -20.17 7.80
C ALA A 87 -11.19 -21.62 7.51
N PRO A 88 -10.20 -21.85 6.63
CA PRO A 88 -9.58 -23.15 6.51
C PRO A 88 -8.92 -23.52 7.84
N MET A 89 -9.18 -24.73 8.36
CA MET A 89 -8.55 -25.24 9.58
C MET A 89 -7.09 -25.66 9.36
N GLU A 90 -6.76 -26.01 8.11
CA GLU A 90 -5.42 -26.41 7.71
C GLU A 90 -5.01 -25.66 6.44
N VAL A 91 -3.79 -25.17 6.42
CA VAL A 91 -3.16 -24.55 5.25
C VAL A 91 -1.85 -25.29 5.01
N VAL A 92 -1.82 -26.14 4.00
CA VAL A 92 -0.60 -26.84 3.57
C VAL A 92 0.17 -25.93 2.62
N VAL A 93 1.33 -25.45 3.06
CA VAL A 93 2.26 -24.67 2.21
C VAL A 93 3.41 -25.58 1.79
N PRO A 94 3.46 -26.05 0.53
CA PRO A 94 4.58 -26.85 0.05
C PRO A 94 5.84 -25.99 -0.03
N LEU A 95 6.87 -26.35 0.73
CA LEU A 95 8.17 -25.71 0.69
C LEU A 95 9.00 -26.29 -0.46
N ALA A 96 8.78 -25.81 -1.69
CA ALA A 96 9.70 -26.07 -2.79
C ALA A 96 10.95 -25.17 -2.66
N GLY A 97 11.81 -25.50 -1.69
CA GLY A 97 13.08 -24.81 -1.51
C GLY A 97 14.16 -25.36 -2.45
N HIS A 98 14.52 -24.59 -3.48
CA HIS A 98 15.76 -24.79 -4.24
C HIS A 98 16.97 -24.47 -3.34
N ARG A 99 17.36 -25.39 -2.47
CA ARG A 99 18.65 -25.31 -1.76
C ARG A 99 19.66 -26.10 -2.59
N ARG A 100 20.41 -25.42 -3.46
CA ARG A 100 21.65 -26.00 -4.02
C ARG A 100 22.62 -26.18 -2.85
N SER A 101 22.78 -27.41 -2.37
CA SER A 101 23.95 -27.78 -1.57
C SER A 101 25.13 -27.91 -2.52
N ASN A 102 26.02 -26.93 -2.53
CA ASN A 102 27.34 -27.13 -3.10
C ASN A 102 28.17 -27.84 -2.02
N ALA A 103 28.53 -29.08 -2.31
CA ALA A 103 29.75 -29.70 -1.79
C ALA A 103 30.97 -29.01 -2.43
#